data_AF-A0A3C0DUQ7-F1
#
_entry.id   AF-A0A3C0DUQ7-F1
#
_cell.length_a   1.000
_cell.length_b   1.000
_cell.length_c   1.000
_cell.angle_alpha   90.00
_cell.angle_beta   90.00
_cell.angle_gamma   90.00
#
_symmetry.space_group_name_H-M   'P 1'
#
loop_
_entity.id
_entity.type
_entity.pdbx_description
1 polymer ?
#
loop_
_entity_poly.entity_id
_entity_poly.type
_entity_poly.pdbx_seq_one_letter_code
_entity_poly.pdbx_strand_id
1 'polypeptide(L)'
;PVVQLKNSQLTLTDEVAGKAGAISIVGNQSLLVEGSEISSIGMNTIDAAVNGNNITVGGGAVTIKSSVINTTVRGAGNAGRTKLAVTKSLSFEDSWIGGAGSTLGGVRPIDVATDGSWGEVAVVGGAEPIDGSMGLKKGGNRFFSFESLSLFNGQQLSFENLGENDQRVIARVTGGEPSVLDGTINLGAKPIDLLLMNPFGFEVGPNAKFSQMGELTLFAGNAIEFDGGSVVDLETNLDLLPDSSPTGFISESRGDIQVIGATLGQTGSGLSIIGGSVDFRSGGSALSGNGSDVSIDSAKLSLTGGSLIGTVSSGGQVGGMIQV
;
A
#
# COMPACT_ATOMS: atom_id res chain seq x y z
N PRO A 1 19.37 28.95 11.67
CA PRO A 1 18.01 29.07 12.27
C PRO A 1 17.56 27.71 12.80
N VAL A 2 16.67 27.73 13.80
CA VAL A 2 15.85 26.58 14.19
C VAL A 2 14.55 26.68 13.38
N VAL A 3 14.10 25.58 12.78
CA VAL A 3 12.83 25.50 12.04
C VAL A 3 11.93 24.45 12.70
N GLN A 4 10.64 24.75 12.84
CA GLN A 4 9.67 23.82 13.40
C GLN A 4 8.40 23.83 12.54
N LEU A 5 7.94 22.63 12.17
CA LEU A 5 6.62 22.38 11.59
C LEU A 5 5.87 21.50 12.57
N LYS A 6 4.72 21.97 13.04
CA LYS A 6 3.89 21.26 14.01
C LYS A 6 2.45 21.25 13.53
N ASN A 7 1.82 20.08 13.50
CA ASN A 7 0.40 19.92 13.14
C ASN A 7 0.02 20.68 11.86
N SER A 8 0.94 20.69 10.90
CA SER A 8 0.87 21.50 9.68
C SER A 8 0.85 20.60 8.45
N GLN A 9 0.05 20.98 7.46
CA GLN A 9 0.00 20.32 6.16
C GLN A 9 0.55 21.26 5.09
N LEU A 10 1.49 20.75 4.31
CA LEU A 10 2.08 21.44 3.17
C LEU A 10 2.02 20.52 1.96
N THR A 11 1.24 20.91 0.96
CA THR A 11 1.05 20.14 -0.27
C THR A 11 1.52 20.95 -1.47
N LEU A 12 2.44 20.37 -2.24
CA LEU A 12 2.83 20.86 -3.55
C LEU A 12 2.11 20.01 -4.60
N THR A 13 1.39 20.65 -5.51
CA THR A 13 0.67 19.97 -6.58
C THR A 13 1.19 20.43 -7.93
N ASP A 14 1.53 19.48 -8.80
CA ASP A 14 1.84 19.75 -10.21
C ASP A 14 0.81 19.07 -11.10
N GLU A 15 0.20 19.85 -11.99
CA GLU A 15 -0.84 19.37 -12.92
C GLU A 15 -0.41 19.45 -14.40
N VAL A 16 0.71 20.11 -14.68
CA VAL A 16 1.18 20.40 -16.05
C VAL A 16 2.54 19.77 -16.29
N ALA A 17 2.71 19.17 -17.47
CA ALA A 17 3.97 18.57 -17.89
C ALA A 17 5.11 19.58 -17.84
N GLY A 18 6.23 19.20 -17.23
CA GLY A 18 7.33 20.12 -16.98
C GLY A 18 8.49 19.50 -16.22
N LYS A 19 9.47 20.35 -15.89
CA LYS A 19 10.57 19.94 -15.00
C LYS A 19 10.03 19.83 -13.59
N ALA A 20 10.43 18.79 -12.88
CA ALA A 20 10.15 18.65 -11.45
C ALA A 20 10.61 19.91 -10.71
N GLY A 21 9.71 20.53 -9.96
CA GLY A 21 10.07 21.57 -9.01
C GLY A 21 10.75 20.99 -7.78
N ALA A 22 11.01 21.85 -6.81
CA ALA A 22 11.59 21.44 -5.54
C ALA A 22 11.17 22.35 -4.39
N ILE A 23 11.03 21.76 -3.21
CA ILE A 23 10.94 22.48 -1.95
C ILE A 23 12.12 22.11 -1.05
N SER A 24 12.63 23.11 -0.31
CA SER A 24 13.70 22.93 0.66
C SER A 24 13.34 23.55 1.99
N ILE A 25 13.26 22.73 3.04
CA ILE A 25 12.96 23.14 4.42
C ILE A 25 14.19 22.82 5.26
N VAL A 26 15.03 23.83 5.51
CA VAL A 26 16.33 23.62 6.14
C VAL A 26 16.53 24.56 7.33
N GLY A 27 16.74 23.97 8.51
CA GLY A 27 17.14 24.70 9.72
C GLY A 27 18.62 24.48 10.02
N ASN A 28 19.50 25.48 9.77
CA ASN A 28 20.96 25.34 9.99
C ASN A 28 21.33 24.74 11.37
N GLN A 29 20.55 24.99 12.41
CA GLN A 29 20.79 24.40 13.74
C GLN A 29 19.98 23.12 13.93
N SER A 30 18.66 23.22 13.78
CA SER A 30 17.78 22.07 13.87
C SER A 30 16.49 22.25 13.06
N LEU A 31 15.89 21.11 12.70
CA LEU A 31 14.56 20.99 12.12
C LEU A 31 13.74 20.00 12.96
N LEU A 32 12.54 20.42 13.37
CA LEU A 32 11.52 19.54 13.95
C LEU A 32 10.31 19.51 13.01
N VAL A 33 9.85 18.31 12.66
CA VAL A 33 8.58 18.07 11.97
C VAL A 33 7.76 17.13 12.86
N GLU A 34 6.63 17.60 13.39
CA GLU A 34 5.82 16.88 14.38
C GLU A 34 4.34 16.93 14.03
N GLY A 35 3.68 15.78 13.89
CA GLY A 35 2.24 15.74 13.55
C GLY A 35 1.93 16.37 12.19
N SER A 36 2.92 16.44 11.31
CA SER A 36 2.90 17.23 10.08
C SER A 36 2.97 16.39 8.81
N GLU A 37 2.37 16.89 7.73
CA GLU A 37 2.39 16.27 6.40
C GLU A 37 3.05 17.22 5.39
N ILE A 38 4.08 16.74 4.70
CA ILE A 38 4.76 17.44 3.61
C ILE A 38 4.64 16.55 2.38
N SER A 39 3.79 16.93 1.43
CA SER A 39 3.48 16.10 0.26
C SER A 39 3.80 16.83 -1.03
N SER A 40 4.38 16.11 -1.99
CA SER A 40 4.37 16.48 -3.39
C SER A 40 3.48 15.50 -4.14
N ILE A 41 2.52 16.04 -4.91
CA ILE A 41 1.57 15.26 -5.70
C ILE A 41 1.69 15.72 -7.15
N GLY A 42 2.29 14.89 -7.99
CA GLY A 42 2.17 15.05 -9.44
C GLY A 42 0.87 14.39 -9.91
N MET A 43 0.03 15.13 -10.61
CA MET A 43 -1.23 14.62 -11.15
C MET A 43 -1.28 14.88 -12.65
N ASN A 44 -1.32 13.82 -13.46
CA ASN A 44 -1.77 13.98 -14.82
C ASN A 44 -2.37 12.69 -15.37
N THR A 45 -3.68 12.71 -15.55
CA THR A 45 -4.46 11.60 -16.09
C THR A 45 -4.45 11.57 -17.63
N ILE A 46 -3.79 12.53 -18.30
CA ILE A 46 -3.85 12.74 -19.75
C ILE A 46 -2.44 12.75 -20.41
N ASP A 47 -1.41 13.27 -19.73
CA ASP A 47 -0.03 13.36 -20.22
C ASP A 47 0.95 12.62 -19.29
N ALA A 48 1.73 11.69 -19.87
CA ALA A 48 2.68 10.86 -19.16
C ALA A 48 3.89 11.62 -18.55
N ALA A 49 4.04 12.92 -18.83
CA ALA A 49 5.24 13.69 -18.48
C ALA A 49 5.18 14.51 -17.17
N VAL A 50 4.13 14.41 -16.34
CA VAL A 50 4.09 15.12 -15.04
C VAL A 50 4.89 14.40 -13.99
N ASN A 51 6.03 14.98 -13.62
CA ASN A 51 6.91 14.47 -12.58
C ASN A 51 6.57 15.11 -11.23
N GLY A 52 6.79 14.36 -10.14
CA GLY A 52 6.66 14.90 -8.79
C GLY A 52 7.82 15.84 -8.42
N ASN A 53 7.56 16.77 -7.50
CA ASN A 53 8.58 17.64 -6.93
C ASN A 53 9.55 16.88 -6.02
N ASN A 54 10.79 17.36 -5.99
CA ASN A 54 11.75 16.94 -4.99
C ASN A 54 11.47 17.65 -3.66
N ILE A 55 11.58 16.91 -2.55
CA ILE A 55 11.47 17.46 -1.21
C ILE A 55 12.84 17.34 -0.54
N THR A 56 13.40 18.45 -0.09
CA THR A 56 14.58 18.44 0.78
C THR A 56 14.18 18.90 2.16
N VAL A 57 14.42 18.07 3.18
CA VAL A 57 14.36 18.48 4.59
C VAL A 57 15.74 18.34 5.20
N GLY A 58 16.17 19.29 6.02
CA GLY A 58 17.55 19.27 6.50
C GLY A 58 17.85 20.17 7.69
N GLY A 59 19.05 19.98 8.23
CA GLY A 59 19.55 20.77 9.35
C GLY A 59 20.73 20.14 10.07
N GLY A 60 21.11 20.75 11.20
CA GLY A 60 22.03 20.14 12.16
C GLY A 60 21.44 18.87 12.74
N ALA A 61 20.55 19.04 13.71
CA ALA A 61 19.70 17.97 14.23
C ALA A 61 18.34 17.97 13.52
N VAL A 62 17.91 16.84 13.00
CA VAL A 62 16.59 16.67 12.36
C VAL A 62 15.78 15.63 13.12
N THR A 63 14.59 16.02 13.54
CA THR A 63 13.62 15.13 14.21
C THR A 63 12.32 15.15 13.43
N ILE A 64 11.83 13.97 13.08
CA ILE A 64 10.55 13.77 12.39
C ILE A 64 9.71 12.81 13.24
N LYS A 65 8.55 13.27 13.70
CA LYS A 65 7.69 12.57 14.66
C LYS A 65 6.23 12.56 14.20
N SER A 66 5.61 11.39 14.16
CA SER A 66 4.20 11.23 13.81
C SER A 66 3.85 11.98 12.52
N SER A 67 4.72 11.88 11.52
CA SER A 67 4.74 12.78 10.37
C SER A 67 4.89 12.04 9.05
N VAL A 68 4.48 12.68 7.95
CA VAL A 68 4.66 12.13 6.60
C VAL A 68 5.42 13.12 5.73
N ILE A 69 6.42 12.61 5.02
CA ILE A 69 7.08 13.34 3.94
C ILE A 69 7.00 12.47 2.70
N ASN A 70 6.15 12.84 1.76
CA ASN A 70 5.82 11.99 0.63
C ASN A 70 5.97 12.72 -0.70
N THR A 71 6.38 11.97 -1.72
CA THR A 71 6.32 12.40 -3.12
C THR A 71 5.68 11.27 -3.91
N THR A 72 4.53 11.57 -4.52
CA THR A 72 3.74 10.60 -5.28
C THR A 72 3.37 11.19 -6.63
N VAL A 73 3.21 10.30 -7.61
CA VAL A 73 2.69 10.63 -8.95
C VAL A 73 1.52 9.71 -9.25
N ARG A 74 0.47 10.31 -9.78
CA ARG A 74 -0.74 9.67 -10.28
C ARG A 74 -0.68 9.71 -11.80
N GLY A 75 -0.25 8.60 -12.42
CA GLY A 75 0.05 8.51 -13.84
C GLY A 75 1.45 7.97 -14.15
N ALA A 76 1.89 8.11 -15.40
CA ALA A 76 3.12 7.50 -15.91
C ALA A 76 4.41 8.32 -15.66
N GLY A 77 4.30 9.50 -15.06
CA GLY A 77 5.45 10.33 -14.74
C GLY A 77 6.27 9.80 -13.56
N ASN A 78 7.48 10.35 -13.37
CA ASN A 78 8.34 9.91 -12.29
C ASN A 78 8.02 10.65 -10.99
N ALA A 79 7.86 9.90 -9.90
CA ALA A 79 7.85 10.50 -8.56
C ALA A 79 9.12 11.32 -8.32
N GLY A 80 8.99 12.41 -7.55
CA GLY A 80 10.14 13.17 -7.11
C GLY A 80 10.97 12.38 -6.10
N ARG A 81 12.02 13.01 -5.57
CA ARG A 81 12.85 12.40 -4.51
C ARG A 81 12.75 13.18 -3.22
N THR A 82 12.68 12.44 -2.12
CA THR A 82 12.84 12.99 -0.78
C THR A 82 14.30 12.86 -0.35
N LYS A 83 14.94 13.99 -0.06
CA LYS A 83 16.32 14.09 0.42
C LYS A 83 16.34 14.60 1.86
N LEU A 84 17.03 13.86 2.72
CA LEU A 84 17.32 14.30 4.09
C LEU A 84 18.75 14.85 4.15
N ALA A 85 18.88 16.17 4.25
CA ALA A 85 20.16 16.86 4.37
C ALA A 85 20.53 17.09 5.84
N VAL A 86 20.91 16.01 6.53
CA VAL A 86 21.25 16.02 7.96
C VAL A 86 22.76 16.11 8.16
N THR A 87 23.21 16.98 9.07
CA THR A 87 24.65 17.19 9.32
C THR A 87 25.14 16.77 10.70
N LYS A 88 24.24 16.51 11.68
CA LYS A 88 24.60 16.04 13.02
C LYS A 88 23.84 14.79 13.45
N SER A 89 22.52 14.86 13.58
CA SER A 89 21.71 13.76 14.11
C SER A 89 20.34 13.69 13.43
N LEU A 90 19.84 12.47 13.22
CA LEU A 90 18.53 12.19 12.65
C LEU A 90 17.75 11.29 13.62
N SER A 91 16.51 11.66 13.92
CA SER A 91 15.58 10.82 14.68
C SER A 91 14.23 10.72 13.97
N PHE A 92 13.68 9.50 13.98
CA PHE A 92 12.36 9.17 13.45
C PHE A 92 11.53 8.48 14.52
N GLU A 93 10.29 8.94 14.69
CA GLU A 93 9.28 8.33 15.53
C GLU A 93 7.98 8.27 14.73
N ASP A 94 7.42 7.08 14.52
CA ASP A 94 6.11 6.84 13.88
C ASP A 94 5.87 7.69 12.62
N SER A 95 6.85 7.73 11.73
CA SER A 95 6.86 8.63 10.57
C SER A 95 7.10 7.89 9.27
N TRP A 96 6.48 8.41 8.20
CA TRP A 96 6.52 7.82 6.86
C TRP A 96 7.27 8.72 5.90
N ILE A 97 8.19 8.13 5.14
CA ILE A 97 8.95 8.88 4.14
C ILE A 97 8.87 8.16 2.80
N GLY A 98 8.22 8.80 1.83
CA GLY A 98 8.12 8.36 0.44
C GLY A 98 9.23 8.93 -0.44
N GLY A 99 9.65 8.17 -1.45
CA GLY A 99 10.58 8.64 -2.48
C GLY A 99 12.02 8.88 -2.00
N ALA A 100 12.38 8.35 -0.83
CA ALA A 100 13.77 8.32 -0.40
C ALA A 100 14.54 7.23 -1.16
N GLY A 101 15.64 7.60 -1.81
CA GLY A 101 16.42 6.66 -2.64
C GLY A 101 17.22 5.60 -1.88
N SER A 102 17.23 5.63 -0.54
CA SER A 102 17.92 4.68 0.34
C SER A 102 17.12 4.45 1.62
N THR A 103 17.30 3.30 2.27
CA THR A 103 16.71 3.01 3.59
C THR A 103 17.10 4.08 4.60
N LEU A 104 16.12 4.78 5.16
CA LEU A 104 16.34 5.92 6.03
C LEU A 104 16.56 5.46 7.48
N GLY A 105 17.79 5.11 7.82
CA GLY A 105 18.10 4.62 9.17
C GLY A 105 17.46 3.26 9.47
N GLY A 106 17.56 2.81 10.73
CA GLY A 106 17.39 1.43 11.20
C GLY A 106 16.48 0.57 10.33
N VAL A 107 17.09 -0.37 9.59
CA VAL A 107 16.38 -1.36 8.78
C VAL A 107 15.48 -2.14 9.73
N ARG A 108 14.18 -1.83 9.73
CA ARG A 108 13.19 -2.75 10.30
C ARG A 108 13.29 -4.02 9.46
N PRO A 109 13.62 -5.19 10.03
CA PRO A 109 13.64 -6.41 9.25
C PRO A 109 12.26 -6.64 8.67
N ILE A 110 12.23 -7.26 7.49
CA ILE A 110 10.98 -7.76 6.93
C ILE A 110 10.39 -8.76 7.92
N ASP A 111 9.08 -8.72 8.09
CA ASP A 111 8.37 -9.60 9.01
C ASP A 111 7.26 -10.31 8.25
N VAL A 112 7.63 -11.44 7.64
CA VAL A 112 6.68 -12.30 6.93
C VAL A 112 6.94 -13.74 7.34
N ALA A 113 5.92 -14.36 7.92
CA ALA A 113 5.97 -15.76 8.34
C ALA A 113 4.65 -16.45 8.01
N THR A 114 4.68 -17.67 7.47
CA THR A 114 3.48 -18.51 7.30
C THR A 114 3.13 -19.19 8.62
N ASP A 115 1.82 -19.31 8.91
CA ASP A 115 1.34 -19.90 10.18
C ASP A 115 1.16 -21.43 10.14
N GLY A 116 1.35 -22.04 8.97
CA GLY A 116 1.22 -23.48 8.75
C GLY A 116 -0.22 -24.00 8.67
N SER A 117 -1.24 -23.16 8.73
CA SER A 117 -2.65 -23.59 8.60
C SER A 117 -3.02 -23.95 7.16
N TRP A 118 -2.45 -23.25 6.18
CA TRP A 118 -2.63 -23.51 4.74
C TRP A 118 -1.32 -23.88 4.04
N GLY A 119 -0.43 -24.61 4.70
CA GLY A 119 0.87 -24.99 4.14
C GLY A 119 1.90 -25.29 5.21
N GLU A 120 3.17 -25.10 4.89
CA GLU A 120 4.27 -25.25 5.85
C GLU A 120 4.55 -23.92 6.56
N VAL A 121 5.06 -24.01 7.80
CA VAL A 121 5.56 -22.86 8.56
C VAL A 121 6.93 -22.47 8.01
N ALA A 122 7.09 -21.21 7.62
CA ALA A 122 8.30 -20.66 7.05
C ALA A 122 8.40 -19.16 7.33
N VAL A 123 9.61 -18.67 7.57
CA VAL A 123 9.91 -17.23 7.55
C VAL A 123 10.42 -16.90 6.16
N VAL A 124 9.81 -15.92 5.51
CA VAL A 124 9.99 -15.61 4.09
C VAL A 124 10.15 -14.11 3.85
N GLY A 125 10.47 -13.74 2.61
CA GLY A 125 10.61 -12.35 2.20
C GLY A 125 12.07 -11.85 2.16
N GLY A 126 12.28 -10.73 1.47
CA GLY A 126 13.60 -10.18 1.24
C GLY A 126 14.27 -10.90 0.06
N ALA A 127 15.31 -11.69 0.34
CA ALA A 127 15.98 -12.50 -0.69
C ALA A 127 15.24 -13.81 -1.00
N GLU A 128 14.42 -14.30 -0.08
CA GLU A 128 13.70 -15.56 -0.22
C GLU A 128 12.26 -15.29 -0.69
N PRO A 129 11.86 -15.77 -1.87
CA PRO A 129 10.48 -15.64 -2.36
C PRO A 129 9.52 -16.55 -1.59
N ILE A 130 8.22 -16.25 -1.69
CA ILE A 130 7.15 -17.18 -1.33
C ILE A 130 6.94 -18.12 -2.51
N ASP A 131 7.33 -19.38 -2.34
CA ASP A 131 7.07 -20.40 -3.34
C ASP A 131 5.59 -20.84 -3.32
N GLY A 132 5.00 -21.08 -4.48
CA GLY A 132 3.63 -21.57 -4.61
C GLY A 132 3.36 -22.88 -3.86
N SER A 133 4.38 -23.70 -3.59
CA SER A 133 4.29 -24.92 -2.77
C SER A 133 4.08 -24.66 -1.28
N MET A 134 4.37 -23.44 -0.79
CA MET A 134 4.10 -23.04 0.60
C MET A 134 2.62 -22.76 0.87
N GLY A 135 1.79 -22.73 -0.17
CA GLY A 135 0.34 -22.52 -0.07
C GLY A 135 -0.48 -23.69 -0.62
N LEU A 136 -1.77 -23.72 -0.31
CA LEU A 136 -2.70 -24.74 -0.80
C LEU A 136 -3.38 -24.31 -2.10
N LYS A 137 -3.50 -25.25 -3.05
CA LYS A 137 -4.23 -25.03 -4.30
C LYS A 137 -5.61 -25.67 -4.28
N LYS A 138 -6.63 -24.91 -4.68
CA LYS A 138 -7.99 -25.41 -4.97
C LYS A 138 -8.54 -24.69 -6.20
N GLY A 139 -8.77 -25.43 -7.29
CA GLY A 139 -9.19 -24.83 -8.55
C GLY A 139 -8.23 -23.74 -9.03
N GLY A 140 -8.77 -22.55 -9.28
CA GLY A 140 -8.02 -21.35 -9.64
C GLY A 140 -7.47 -20.56 -8.44
N ASN A 141 -7.77 -20.96 -7.20
CA ASN A 141 -7.33 -20.27 -6.00
C ASN A 141 -6.02 -20.86 -5.45
N ARG A 142 -5.11 -19.96 -5.11
CA ARG A 142 -3.92 -20.24 -4.30
C ARG A 142 -4.08 -19.60 -2.93
N PHE A 143 -4.13 -20.41 -1.89
CA PHE A 143 -4.31 -19.98 -0.51
C PHE A 143 -2.99 -19.92 0.23
N PHE A 144 -2.71 -18.80 0.90
CA PHE A 144 -1.60 -18.63 1.83
C PHE A 144 -2.09 -18.10 3.17
N SER A 145 -1.53 -18.63 4.26
CA SER A 145 -1.85 -18.17 5.60
C SER A 145 -0.58 -17.74 6.31
N PHE A 146 -0.59 -16.50 6.76
CA PHE A 146 0.54 -15.82 7.38
C PHE A 146 0.25 -15.61 8.85
N GLU A 147 1.24 -15.87 9.70
CA GLU A 147 1.25 -15.37 11.06
C GLU A 147 1.50 -13.86 11.02
N SER A 148 2.50 -13.41 10.27
CA SER A 148 2.81 -11.99 10.06
C SER A 148 3.00 -11.67 8.58
N LEU A 149 2.62 -10.46 8.18
CA LEU A 149 2.87 -9.91 6.85
C LEU A 149 3.09 -8.41 6.96
N SER A 150 4.35 -8.00 7.09
CA SER A 150 4.78 -6.61 7.15
C SER A 150 6.06 -6.39 6.33
N LEU A 151 6.01 -5.36 5.50
CA LEU A 151 7.04 -4.93 4.56
C LEU A 151 7.31 -3.45 4.79
N PHE A 152 8.59 -3.09 4.86
CA PHE A 152 9.05 -1.72 5.06
C PHE A 152 9.78 -1.19 3.82
N ASN A 153 10.03 0.12 3.79
CA ASN A 153 10.68 0.79 2.66
C ASN A 153 11.92 0.03 2.13
N GLY A 154 11.91 -0.25 0.83
CA GLY A 154 12.99 -0.94 0.11
C GLY A 154 12.92 -2.47 0.18
N GLN A 155 11.97 -3.03 0.93
CA GLN A 155 11.76 -4.48 1.00
C GLN A 155 10.82 -4.95 -0.10
N GLN A 156 10.96 -6.24 -0.42
CA GLN A 156 10.15 -6.89 -1.43
C GLN A 156 9.71 -8.28 -0.95
N LEU A 157 8.46 -8.60 -1.26
CA LEU A 157 7.88 -9.92 -1.18
C LEU A 157 7.50 -10.37 -2.59
N SER A 158 8.11 -11.46 -3.05
CA SER A 158 7.83 -12.00 -4.38
C SER A 158 7.17 -13.37 -4.23
N PHE A 159 6.09 -13.59 -4.96
CA PHE A 159 5.52 -14.92 -5.14
C PHE A 159 6.13 -15.56 -6.38
N GLU A 160 6.59 -16.80 -6.24
CA GLU A 160 7.19 -17.58 -7.32
C GLU A 160 6.48 -18.92 -7.48
N ASN A 161 6.66 -19.54 -8.65
CA ASN A 161 6.11 -20.86 -8.96
C ASN A 161 4.58 -20.99 -8.75
N LEU A 162 3.84 -19.88 -8.92
CA LEU A 162 2.39 -19.91 -9.06
C LEU A 162 2.01 -20.65 -10.33
N GLY A 163 0.99 -21.49 -10.26
CA GLY A 163 0.58 -22.35 -11.36
C GLY A 163 -0.02 -21.57 -12.53
N GLU A 164 0.09 -22.11 -13.75
CA GLU A 164 -0.49 -21.47 -14.95
C GLU A 164 -2.00 -21.24 -14.85
N ASN A 165 -2.70 -22.12 -14.12
CA ASN A 165 -4.15 -22.04 -13.88
C ASN A 165 -4.51 -21.26 -12.60
N ASP A 166 -3.53 -20.73 -11.86
CA ASP A 166 -3.81 -19.91 -10.68
C ASP A 166 -4.35 -18.56 -11.19
N GLN A 167 -5.58 -18.23 -10.78
CA GLN A 167 -6.30 -17.02 -11.14
C GLN A 167 -6.27 -16.01 -10.00
N ARG A 168 -6.14 -16.48 -8.76
CA ARG A 168 -6.26 -15.67 -7.55
C ARG A 168 -5.31 -16.15 -6.47
N VAL A 169 -4.61 -15.22 -5.84
CA VAL A 169 -3.89 -15.41 -4.58
C VAL A 169 -4.79 -14.90 -3.46
N ILE A 170 -5.11 -15.78 -2.51
CA ILE A 170 -5.94 -15.52 -1.34
C ILE A 170 -5.04 -15.67 -0.12
N ALA A 171 -4.62 -14.55 0.46
CA ALA A 171 -3.65 -14.50 1.55
C ALA A 171 -4.33 -13.95 2.82
N ARG A 172 -4.29 -14.68 3.93
CA ARG A 172 -4.75 -14.17 5.24
C ARG A 172 -3.60 -13.96 6.21
N VAL A 173 -3.79 -13.06 7.17
CA VAL A 173 -2.89 -12.83 8.31
C VAL A 173 -3.63 -13.14 9.61
N THR A 174 -3.06 -13.99 10.45
CA THR A 174 -3.70 -14.56 11.65
C THR A 174 -3.03 -14.14 12.96
N GLY A 175 -1.85 -13.50 12.92
CA GLY A 175 -1.03 -13.22 14.11
C GLY A 175 -1.47 -12.08 15.02
N GLY A 176 -2.67 -11.51 14.83
CA GLY A 176 -3.23 -10.57 15.81
C GLY A 176 -2.87 -9.10 15.63
N GLU A 177 -2.10 -8.73 14.60
CA GLU A 177 -1.56 -7.39 14.41
C GLU A 177 -1.85 -6.83 13.01
N PRO A 178 -2.00 -5.50 12.85
CA PRO A 178 -2.16 -4.89 11.53
C PRO A 178 -0.94 -5.13 10.62
N SER A 179 -1.20 -5.26 9.33
CA SER A 179 -0.14 -5.43 8.33
C SER A 179 0.41 -4.09 7.85
N VAL A 180 1.71 -3.86 8.01
CA VAL A 180 2.41 -2.70 7.45
C VAL A 180 2.86 -3.02 6.03
N LEU A 181 2.34 -2.32 5.03
CA LEU A 181 2.67 -2.51 3.62
C LEU A 181 3.35 -1.25 3.08
N ASP A 182 4.65 -1.13 3.24
CA ASP A 182 5.48 -0.01 2.75
C ASP A 182 6.66 -0.52 1.90
N GLY A 183 6.46 -1.63 1.20
CA GLY A 183 7.42 -2.24 0.29
C GLY A 183 6.76 -2.70 -1.01
N THR A 184 7.43 -3.58 -1.74
CA THR A 184 6.90 -4.14 -3.00
C THR A 184 6.33 -5.54 -2.77
N ILE A 185 5.08 -5.77 -3.18
CA ILE A 185 4.49 -7.11 -3.34
C ILE A 185 4.40 -7.42 -4.84
N ASN A 186 4.99 -8.53 -5.26
CA ASN A 186 5.06 -8.96 -6.65
C ASN A 186 4.51 -10.38 -6.81
N LEU A 187 3.49 -10.57 -7.66
CA LEU A 187 2.91 -11.91 -7.93
C LEU A 187 3.63 -12.72 -9.02
N GLY A 188 4.79 -12.26 -9.48
CA GLY A 188 5.66 -13.05 -10.36
C GLY A 188 5.45 -12.75 -11.83
N ALA A 189 5.26 -13.77 -12.67
CA ALA A 189 5.41 -13.64 -14.13
C ALA A 189 4.16 -13.14 -14.87
N LYS A 190 2.97 -13.26 -14.28
CA LYS A 190 1.70 -12.86 -14.91
C LYS A 190 0.79 -12.10 -13.92
N PRO A 191 -0.08 -11.21 -14.41
CA PRO A 191 -1.15 -10.64 -13.60
C PRO A 191 -2.08 -11.72 -13.04
N ILE A 192 -2.28 -11.70 -11.71
CA ILE A 192 -3.19 -12.56 -10.94
C ILE A 192 -3.90 -11.67 -9.93
N ASP A 193 -5.15 -11.99 -9.57
CA ASP A 193 -5.84 -11.22 -8.53
C ASP A 193 -5.21 -11.47 -7.16
N LEU A 194 -5.05 -10.43 -6.35
CA LEU A 194 -4.62 -10.51 -4.97
C LEU A 194 -5.76 -10.13 -4.05
N LEU A 195 -6.20 -11.08 -3.24
CA LEU A 195 -7.05 -10.85 -2.09
C LEU A 195 -6.21 -11.01 -0.83
N LEU A 196 -5.85 -9.90 -0.21
CA LEU A 196 -5.11 -9.87 1.03
C LEU A 196 -6.02 -9.51 2.19
N MET A 197 -5.97 -10.33 3.24
CA MET A 197 -6.95 -10.32 4.32
C MET A 197 -6.24 -10.22 5.66
N ASN A 198 -6.66 -9.28 6.50
CA ASN A 198 -6.17 -9.14 7.86
C ASN A 198 -7.25 -8.46 8.71
N PRO A 199 -7.95 -9.19 9.60
CA PRO A 199 -8.99 -8.62 10.47
C PRO A 199 -8.52 -7.45 11.34
N PHE A 200 -7.21 -7.35 11.61
CA PHE A 200 -6.62 -6.27 12.41
C PHE A 200 -6.30 -5.01 11.58
N GLY A 201 -6.39 -5.09 10.26
CA GLY A 201 -6.26 -3.93 9.37
C GLY A 201 -4.92 -3.82 8.65
N PHE A 202 -4.74 -2.69 7.97
CA PHE A 202 -3.60 -2.43 7.09
C PHE A 202 -3.09 -0.99 7.22
N GLU A 203 -1.78 -0.83 7.22
CA GLU A 203 -1.10 0.46 7.05
C GLU A 203 -0.30 0.45 5.74
N VAL A 204 -0.85 1.03 4.68
CA VAL A 204 -0.23 1.10 3.37
C VAL A 204 0.61 2.38 3.27
N GLY A 205 1.93 2.24 3.37
CA GLY A 205 2.89 3.33 3.37
C GLY A 205 3.26 3.85 1.96
N PRO A 206 3.92 5.01 1.87
CA PRO A 206 4.16 5.71 0.60
C PRO A 206 5.09 4.97 -0.38
N ASN A 207 5.81 3.94 0.08
CA ASN A 207 6.67 3.12 -0.76
C ASN A 207 5.98 1.82 -1.21
N ALA A 208 4.71 1.61 -0.83
CA ALA A 208 3.90 0.48 -1.24
C ALA A 208 3.79 0.38 -2.76
N LYS A 209 4.12 -0.80 -3.31
CA LYS A 209 3.94 -1.12 -4.72
C LYS A 209 3.38 -2.52 -4.86
N PHE A 210 2.36 -2.65 -5.68
CA PHE A 210 1.77 -3.92 -6.04
C PHE A 210 2.01 -4.13 -7.53
N SER A 211 2.84 -5.11 -7.89
CA SER A 211 3.22 -5.37 -9.28
C SER A 211 2.68 -6.71 -9.76
N GLN A 212 2.36 -6.78 -11.05
CA GLN A 212 1.82 -7.99 -11.69
C GLN A 212 0.50 -8.41 -11.04
N MET A 213 -0.36 -7.41 -10.80
CA MET A 213 -1.68 -7.59 -10.20
C MET A 213 -2.76 -7.54 -11.27
N GLY A 214 -3.73 -8.43 -11.16
CA GLY A 214 -5.08 -8.25 -11.69
C GLY A 214 -5.85 -7.31 -10.78
N GLU A 215 -6.92 -7.79 -10.15
CA GLU A 215 -7.63 -7.06 -9.10
C GLU A 215 -6.86 -7.09 -7.76
N LEU A 216 -6.84 -5.96 -7.05
CA LEU A 216 -6.34 -5.90 -5.67
C LEU A 216 -7.52 -5.73 -4.71
N THR A 217 -7.67 -6.65 -3.77
CA THR A 217 -8.60 -6.54 -2.64
C THR A 217 -7.84 -6.49 -1.33
N LEU A 218 -8.02 -5.41 -0.56
CA LEU A 218 -7.60 -5.32 0.84
C LEU A 218 -8.83 -5.50 1.73
N PHE A 219 -8.87 -6.58 2.50
CA PHE A 219 -10.03 -6.95 3.30
C PHE A 219 -9.68 -7.07 4.78
N ALA A 220 -10.19 -6.15 5.58
CA ALA A 220 -10.03 -6.12 7.02
C ALA A 220 -11.32 -6.53 7.75
N GLY A 221 -12.04 -7.54 7.24
CA GLY A 221 -13.23 -8.11 7.87
C GLY A 221 -12.99 -9.50 8.48
N ASN A 222 -14.04 -10.31 8.59
CA ASN A 222 -14.02 -11.59 9.32
C ASN A 222 -13.94 -12.81 8.43
N ALA A 223 -14.71 -12.84 7.34
CA ALA A 223 -14.85 -14.05 6.53
C ALA A 223 -15.22 -13.72 5.08
N ILE A 224 -15.03 -14.70 4.21
CA ILE A 224 -15.32 -14.59 2.78
C ILE A 224 -16.27 -15.69 2.37
N GLU A 225 -17.31 -15.29 1.66
CA GLU A 225 -18.27 -16.20 1.05
C GLU A 225 -17.82 -16.54 -0.37
N PHE A 226 -17.98 -17.80 -0.74
CA PHE A 226 -17.64 -18.34 -2.04
C PHE A 226 -18.89 -18.89 -2.72
N ASP A 227 -18.86 -18.93 -4.06
CA ASP A 227 -19.95 -19.55 -4.82
C ASP A 227 -20.17 -21.00 -4.36
N GLY A 228 -21.44 -21.39 -4.28
CA GLY A 228 -21.87 -22.64 -3.63
C GLY A 228 -22.06 -22.55 -2.11
N GLY A 229 -21.88 -21.37 -1.50
CA GLY A 229 -22.22 -21.09 -0.10
C GLY A 229 -21.15 -21.50 0.91
N SER A 230 -19.93 -21.80 0.46
CA SER A 230 -18.81 -22.06 1.37
C SER A 230 -18.31 -20.75 1.98
N VAL A 231 -17.86 -20.80 3.23
CA VAL A 231 -17.33 -19.65 3.96
C VAL A 231 -15.93 -19.99 4.46
N VAL A 232 -14.99 -19.06 4.25
CA VAL A 232 -13.65 -19.12 4.87
C VAL A 232 -13.57 -18.02 5.92
N ASP A 233 -13.44 -18.43 7.17
CA ASP A 233 -13.25 -17.58 8.34
C ASP A 233 -11.76 -17.26 8.50
N LEU A 234 -11.46 -15.99 8.70
CA LEU A 234 -10.08 -15.50 8.78
C LEU A 234 -9.44 -15.77 10.14
N GLU A 235 -10.21 -16.07 11.18
CA GLU A 235 -9.74 -16.33 12.54
C GLU A 235 -9.67 -17.83 12.87
N THR A 236 -10.18 -18.71 12.00
CA THR A 236 -10.21 -20.16 12.27
C THR A 236 -9.31 -20.98 11.33
N ASN A 237 -8.70 -22.05 11.86
CA ASN A 237 -7.73 -22.88 11.13
C ASN A 237 -8.32 -24.12 10.44
N LEU A 238 -9.64 -24.26 10.38
CA LEU A 238 -10.31 -25.53 10.04
C LEU A 238 -11.16 -25.49 8.77
N ASP A 239 -11.05 -24.44 7.97
CA ASP A 239 -11.95 -24.26 6.83
C ASP A 239 -11.65 -25.20 5.66
N LEU A 240 -12.73 -25.73 5.07
CA LEU A 240 -12.69 -26.39 3.78
C LEU A 240 -12.47 -25.32 2.70
N LEU A 241 -11.25 -25.26 2.18
CA LEU A 241 -10.87 -24.29 1.14
C LEU A 241 -11.64 -24.53 -0.18
N PRO A 242 -12.42 -23.53 -0.66
CA PRO A 242 -13.20 -23.65 -1.90
C PRO A 242 -12.36 -23.51 -3.17
N ASP A 243 -12.77 -24.17 -4.24
CA ASP A 243 -12.20 -24.01 -5.58
C ASP A 243 -12.92 -22.96 -6.44
N SER A 244 -14.09 -22.49 -5.99
CA SER A 244 -14.90 -21.44 -6.61
C SER A 244 -14.39 -20.04 -6.29
N SER A 245 -14.92 -19.01 -6.97
CA SER A 245 -14.57 -17.62 -6.72
C SER A 245 -15.30 -17.05 -5.49
N PRO A 246 -14.70 -16.10 -4.75
CA PRO A 246 -15.42 -15.32 -3.77
C PRO A 246 -16.60 -14.57 -4.38
N THR A 247 -17.69 -14.51 -3.64
CA THR A 247 -18.95 -13.84 -4.00
C THR A 247 -19.35 -12.78 -2.99
N GLY A 248 -18.79 -12.79 -1.78
CA GLY A 248 -19.16 -11.86 -0.72
C GLY A 248 -18.13 -11.74 0.40
N PHE A 249 -18.25 -10.67 1.17
CA PHE A 249 -17.38 -10.35 2.30
C PHE A 249 -18.22 -10.16 3.57
N ILE A 250 -17.89 -10.91 4.62
CA ILE A 250 -18.54 -10.84 5.93
C ILE A 250 -17.66 -10.01 6.86
N SER A 251 -18.23 -8.94 7.41
CA SER A 251 -17.44 -7.86 8.01
C SER A 251 -18.16 -7.23 9.21
N GLU A 252 -18.59 -8.10 10.14
CA GLU A 252 -19.27 -7.73 11.39
C GLU A 252 -18.33 -7.00 12.35
N SER A 253 -17.07 -7.45 12.43
CA SER A 253 -15.95 -6.73 13.04
C SER A 253 -14.94 -6.39 11.96
N ARG A 254 -14.41 -5.16 12.00
CA ARG A 254 -13.52 -4.67 10.95
C ARG A 254 -12.32 -3.94 11.53
N GLY A 255 -11.13 -4.28 11.04
CA GLY A 255 -9.90 -3.53 11.26
C GLY A 255 -9.87 -2.26 10.40
N ASP A 256 -9.03 -1.30 10.80
CA ASP A 256 -8.86 -0.04 10.07
C ASP A 256 -7.85 -0.18 8.93
N ILE A 257 -8.06 0.58 7.85
CA ILE A 257 -7.17 0.63 6.69
C ILE A 257 -6.68 2.06 6.51
N GLN A 258 -5.39 2.28 6.65
CA GLN A 258 -4.75 3.57 6.40
C GLN A 258 -3.96 3.51 5.09
N VAL A 259 -4.21 4.46 4.19
CA VAL A 259 -3.45 4.63 2.95
C VAL A 259 -2.70 5.95 3.00
N ILE A 260 -1.39 5.87 3.16
CA ILE A 260 -0.53 6.99 3.56
C ILE A 260 0.39 7.30 2.39
N GLY A 261 0.00 8.26 1.56
CA GLY A 261 0.83 8.70 0.43
C GLY A 261 1.04 7.68 -0.69
N ALA A 262 0.53 6.45 -0.53
CA ALA A 262 0.54 5.40 -1.53
C ALA A 262 -0.54 5.62 -2.59
N THR A 263 -0.29 5.13 -3.81
CA THR A 263 -1.32 5.09 -4.86
C THR A 263 -1.60 3.64 -5.22
N LEU A 264 -2.78 3.15 -4.83
CA LEU A 264 -3.28 1.80 -5.08
C LEU A 264 -4.02 1.71 -6.43
N GLY A 265 -3.99 0.55 -7.08
CA GLY A 265 -4.84 0.21 -8.24
C GLY A 265 -4.30 0.61 -9.62
N GLN A 266 -3.23 1.41 -9.73
CA GLN A 266 -2.81 2.03 -11.01
C GLN A 266 -2.45 1.03 -12.12
N THR A 267 -2.01 -0.17 -11.75
CA THR A 267 -1.56 -1.19 -12.70
C THR A 267 -2.49 -2.41 -12.76
N GLY A 268 -3.57 -2.41 -11.96
CA GLY A 268 -4.48 -3.54 -11.81
C GLY A 268 -5.75 -3.42 -12.66
N SER A 269 -6.55 -4.48 -12.66
CA SER A 269 -7.87 -4.57 -13.31
C SER A 269 -9.04 -4.24 -12.38
N GLY A 270 -8.77 -3.73 -11.18
CA GLY A 270 -9.77 -3.31 -10.19
C GLY A 270 -9.12 -3.07 -8.83
N LEU A 271 -9.84 -2.37 -7.95
CA LEU A 271 -9.44 -2.17 -6.56
C LEU A 271 -10.65 -2.26 -5.64
N SER A 272 -10.57 -3.11 -4.62
CA SER A 272 -11.56 -3.20 -3.56
C SER A 272 -10.88 -3.01 -2.19
N ILE A 273 -11.42 -2.12 -1.37
CA ILE A 273 -10.92 -1.87 -0.01
C ILE A 273 -12.10 -1.99 0.94
N ILE A 274 -12.03 -2.94 1.85
CA ILE A 274 -13.13 -3.24 2.77
C ILE A 274 -12.57 -3.22 4.19
N GLY A 275 -13.05 -2.30 5.02
CA GLY A 275 -12.52 -2.10 6.38
C GLY A 275 -13.48 -1.35 7.29
N GLY A 276 -13.06 -1.11 8.53
CA GLY A 276 -13.80 -0.32 9.52
C GLY A 276 -13.75 1.14 9.16
N SER A 277 -12.66 1.80 9.56
CA SER A 277 -12.27 3.10 9.00
C SER A 277 -11.34 2.88 7.80
N VAL A 278 -11.56 3.64 6.73
CA VAL A 278 -10.64 3.72 5.60
C VAL A 278 -10.17 5.18 5.50
N ASP A 279 -8.89 5.43 5.79
CA ASP A 279 -8.33 6.78 5.86
C ASP A 279 -7.22 6.95 4.82
N PHE A 280 -7.44 7.86 3.86
CA PHE A 280 -6.40 8.29 2.93
C PHE A 280 -5.84 9.65 3.36
N ARG A 281 -4.51 9.75 3.43
CA ARG A 281 -3.82 10.99 3.81
C ARG A 281 -2.49 11.19 3.08
N SER A 282 -1.96 12.41 3.14
CA SER A 282 -0.66 12.77 2.55
C SER A 282 -0.50 12.39 1.06
N GLY A 283 -1.58 12.52 0.28
CA GLY A 283 -1.64 12.17 -1.14
C GLY A 283 -1.98 10.71 -1.41
N GLY A 284 -2.35 9.93 -0.38
CA GLY A 284 -2.86 8.57 -0.51
C GLY A 284 -4.02 8.49 -1.50
N SER A 285 -4.10 7.42 -2.29
CA SER A 285 -5.08 7.34 -3.37
C SER A 285 -5.49 5.93 -3.72
N ALA A 286 -6.78 5.78 -3.99
CA ALA A 286 -7.34 4.63 -4.69
C ALA A 286 -7.60 5.04 -6.14
N LEU A 287 -6.79 4.53 -7.06
CA LEU A 287 -6.80 4.91 -8.47
C LEU A 287 -6.71 3.68 -9.36
N SER A 288 -7.81 3.26 -9.96
CA SER A 288 -7.79 2.20 -10.96
C SER A 288 -7.36 2.71 -12.34
N GLY A 289 -6.60 1.89 -13.06
CA GLY A 289 -6.26 2.13 -14.47
C GLY A 289 -7.28 1.52 -15.44
N ASN A 290 -7.18 1.87 -16.72
CA ASN A 290 -7.87 1.23 -17.84
C ASN A 290 -9.41 1.14 -17.75
N GLY A 291 -10.05 2.05 -17.02
CA GLY A 291 -11.52 2.04 -16.84
C GLY A 291 -12.03 0.93 -15.91
N SER A 292 -11.16 0.35 -15.08
CA SER A 292 -11.55 -0.61 -14.04
C SER A 292 -12.23 0.06 -12.85
N ASP A 293 -12.97 -0.71 -12.07
CA ASP A 293 -13.76 -0.20 -10.95
C ASP A 293 -12.91 0.02 -9.69
N VAL A 294 -13.37 0.94 -8.83
CA VAL A 294 -12.89 1.12 -7.47
C VAL A 294 -14.08 0.97 -6.52
N SER A 295 -13.97 0.03 -5.57
CA SER A 295 -14.95 -0.19 -4.52
C SER A 295 -14.31 0.06 -3.15
N ILE A 296 -14.99 0.83 -2.31
CA ILE A 296 -14.61 1.03 -0.91
C ILE A 296 -15.83 0.74 -0.04
N ASP A 297 -15.79 -0.33 0.74
CA ASP A 297 -16.81 -0.63 1.74
C ASP A 297 -16.24 -0.30 3.13
N SER A 298 -16.73 0.77 3.73
CA SER A 298 -16.26 1.22 5.04
C SER A 298 -17.37 1.75 5.93
N ALA A 299 -17.21 1.58 7.24
CA ALA A 299 -18.06 2.27 8.21
C ALA A 299 -17.76 3.77 8.27
N LYS A 300 -16.52 4.15 7.97
CA LYS A 300 -16.07 5.54 7.90
C LYS A 300 -14.99 5.69 6.82
N LEU A 301 -15.15 6.71 5.97
CA LEU A 301 -14.15 7.10 4.98
C LEU A 301 -13.61 8.50 5.28
N SER A 302 -12.28 8.69 5.22
CA SER A 302 -11.64 10.01 5.29
C SER A 302 -10.64 10.20 4.15
N LEU A 303 -10.63 11.41 3.57
CA LEU A 303 -9.70 11.83 2.53
C LEU A 303 -9.07 13.17 2.95
N THR A 304 -7.77 13.19 3.23
CA THR A 304 -7.02 14.39 3.65
C THR A 304 -5.71 14.54 2.88
N GLY A 305 -5.08 15.71 2.93
CA GLY A 305 -3.74 15.89 2.36
C GLY A 305 -3.65 15.69 0.85
N GLY A 306 -4.68 16.11 0.12
CA GLY A 306 -4.75 15.97 -1.34
C GLY A 306 -5.04 14.55 -1.82
N SER A 307 -5.48 13.66 -0.93
CA SER A 307 -5.94 12.30 -1.27
C SER A 307 -7.16 12.32 -2.18
N LEU A 308 -7.33 11.27 -2.99
CA LEU A 308 -8.50 11.12 -3.85
C LEU A 308 -8.84 9.65 -4.09
N ILE A 309 -10.05 9.44 -4.61
CA ILE A 309 -10.53 8.19 -5.17
C ILE A 309 -10.92 8.48 -6.61
N GLY A 310 -10.50 7.65 -7.55
CA GLY A 310 -10.76 7.89 -8.96
C GLY A 310 -10.53 6.66 -9.82
N THR A 311 -11.07 6.72 -11.03
CA THR A 311 -10.81 5.74 -12.09
C THR A 311 -10.23 6.51 -13.27
N VAL A 312 -9.16 6.01 -13.88
CA VAL A 312 -8.61 6.60 -15.10
C VAL A 312 -8.76 5.61 -16.25
N SER A 313 -9.12 6.13 -17.43
CA SER A 313 -9.27 5.34 -18.64
C SER A 313 -8.45 5.95 -19.76
N SER A 314 -7.63 5.13 -20.43
CA SER A 314 -6.83 5.61 -21.56
C SER A 314 -7.69 5.80 -22.80
N GLY A 315 -7.42 6.84 -23.59
CA GLY A 315 -7.95 6.94 -24.95
C GLY A 315 -9.44 7.28 -25.08
N GLY A 316 -10.02 7.99 -24.10
CA GLY A 316 -11.40 8.48 -24.18
C GLY A 316 -12.49 7.42 -23.97
N GLN A 317 -12.13 6.26 -23.43
CA GLN A 317 -13.09 5.26 -22.99
C GLN A 317 -13.76 5.68 -21.68
N VAL A 318 -14.88 5.02 -21.35
CA VAL A 318 -15.60 5.25 -20.10
C VAL A 318 -14.72 4.85 -18.92
N GLY A 319 -14.68 5.69 -17.88
CA GLY A 319 -14.05 5.32 -16.61
C GLY A 319 -14.82 4.22 -15.90
N GLY A 320 -14.17 3.50 -14.99
CA GLY A 320 -14.85 2.51 -14.18
C GLY A 320 -15.87 3.14 -13.23
N MET A 321 -16.65 2.30 -12.58
CA MET A 321 -17.50 2.69 -11.46
C MET A 321 -16.65 3.00 -10.23
N ILE A 322 -17.05 4.04 -9.50
CA ILE A 322 -16.58 4.29 -8.14
C ILE A 322 -17.75 3.99 -7.21
N GLN A 323 -17.59 3.01 -6.34
CA GLN A 323 -18.53 2.66 -5.29
C GLN A 323 -17.89 2.93 -3.92
N VAL A 324 -18.60 3.67 -3.08
CA VAL A 324 -18.19 4.07 -1.72
C VAL A 324 -19.39 3.94 -0.79
#